data_AF-A0A4S9WWB9-F1
#
_entry.id   AF-A0A4S9WWB9-F1
#
_cell.length_a   1.000
_cell.length_b   1.000
_cell.length_c   1.000
_cell.angle_alpha   90.00
_cell.angle_beta   90.00
_cell.angle_gamma   90.00
#
_symmetry.space_group_name_H-M   'P 1'
#
loop_
_entity.id
_entity.type
_entity.pdbx_description
1 polymer ?
#
loop_
_entity_poly.entity_id
_entity_poly.type
_entity_poly.pdbx_seq_one_letter_code
_entity_poly.pdbx_strand_id
1 'polypeptide(L)'
;MALPAGQKRLALRLLNLEAEYTVLTAINPATRTYEEDARIKELDFLCLAHGLPSDKNNVLEYYIPGLEPVDIADPTNHSRPTWCTDNEAEFLYWRHTRFIFRTDDLTRTNLDNKINAAQTFIQNNLRSTTHPARLFYMQPKKKIIFEIYLKIDLSVGGAAEIDDENLEALWRLLELLNGEMGHLQLKFIWKNDMNPNDVSAATKREVGANNSGPFTAIKQNLLAIVLAAARHYTTCMHAPATVNPITRWARYLSPMTATDPATTDAHRFAFARDWSTLRVSGQVSRMWTTRNKRGFVLWSLCGMFNVPIPRDDGGAATYGWWMETPTFPLDLGDLA
;
A
#
# COMPACT_ATOMS: atom_id res chain seq x y z
N MET A 1 -2.86 -28.41 14.03
CA MET A 1 -2.50 -28.62 15.46
C MET A 1 -3.40 -27.74 16.30
N ALA A 2 -3.83 -28.18 17.48
CA ALA A 2 -4.61 -27.35 18.42
C ALA A 2 -3.68 -26.73 19.47
N LEU A 3 -3.91 -25.47 19.85
CA LEU A 3 -3.20 -24.86 20.96
C LEU A 3 -3.57 -25.56 22.29
N PRO A 4 -2.61 -25.74 23.20
CA PRO A 4 -2.90 -26.08 24.59
C PRO A 4 -3.96 -25.14 25.17
N ALA A 5 -4.92 -25.68 25.94
CA ALA A 5 -6.09 -24.93 26.42
C ALA A 5 -5.73 -23.63 27.18
N GLY A 6 -4.64 -23.63 27.96
CA GLY A 6 -4.15 -22.44 28.65
C GLY A 6 -3.64 -21.34 27.72
N GLN A 7 -2.98 -21.70 26.62
CA GLN A 7 -2.48 -20.76 25.62
C GLN A 7 -3.61 -20.17 24.79
N LYS A 8 -4.59 -21.01 24.42
CA LYS A 8 -5.80 -20.57 23.70
C LYS A 8 -6.58 -19.52 24.50
N ARG A 9 -6.78 -19.78 25.80
CA ARG A 9 -7.50 -18.85 26.67
C ARG A 9 -6.77 -17.52 26.85
N LEU A 10 -5.44 -17.55 26.93
CA LEU A 10 -4.62 -16.34 26.98
C LEU A 10 -4.71 -15.55 25.65
N ALA A 11 -4.61 -16.20 24.50
CA ALA A 11 -4.78 -15.56 23.19
C ALA A 11 -6.16 -14.88 23.07
N LEU A 12 -7.24 -15.59 23.41
CA LEU A 12 -8.60 -15.02 23.40
C LEU A 12 -8.75 -13.80 24.32
N ARG A 13 -8.11 -13.79 25.49
CA ARG A 13 -8.11 -12.62 26.39
C ARG A 13 -7.41 -11.43 25.77
N LEU A 14 -6.23 -11.64 25.20
CA LEU A 14 -5.44 -10.59 24.57
C LEU A 14 -6.19 -9.98 23.37
N LEU A 15 -6.98 -10.77 22.65
CA LEU A 15 -7.81 -10.30 21.55
C LEU A 15 -9.15 -9.69 21.97
N ASN A 16 -9.46 -9.70 23.28
CA ASN A 16 -10.76 -9.32 23.81
C ASN A 16 -11.94 -10.14 23.24
N LEU A 17 -11.70 -11.43 22.97
CA LEU A 17 -12.65 -12.38 22.37
C LEU A 17 -13.04 -13.54 23.32
N GLU A 18 -12.47 -13.60 24.54
CA GLU A 18 -12.75 -14.71 25.49
C GLU A 18 -14.25 -14.81 25.83
N ALA A 19 -14.92 -13.68 26.05
CA ALA A 19 -16.34 -13.66 26.39
C ALA A 19 -17.22 -14.21 25.25
N GLU A 20 -16.98 -13.75 24.02
CA GLU A 20 -17.67 -14.24 22.82
C GLU A 20 -17.44 -15.75 22.64
N TYR A 21 -16.18 -16.18 22.71
CA TYR A 21 -15.81 -17.59 22.56
C TYR A 21 -16.48 -18.49 23.61
N THR A 22 -16.54 -18.03 24.85
CA THR A 22 -17.16 -18.77 25.96
C THR A 22 -18.66 -18.93 25.75
N VAL A 23 -19.34 -17.87 25.29
CA VAL A 23 -20.78 -17.93 24.97
C VAL A 23 -21.05 -18.91 23.84
N LEU A 24 -20.31 -18.80 22.73
CA LEU A 24 -20.50 -19.65 21.55
C LEU A 24 -20.23 -21.14 21.86
N THR A 25 -19.18 -21.44 22.63
CA THR A 25 -18.83 -22.82 22.96
C THR A 25 -19.71 -23.45 24.04
N ALA A 26 -20.46 -22.65 24.82
CA ALA A 26 -21.47 -23.15 25.75
C ALA A 26 -22.74 -23.65 25.06
N ILE A 27 -22.99 -23.27 23.81
CA ILE A 27 -24.13 -23.75 23.02
C ILE A 27 -23.92 -25.22 22.66
N ASN A 28 -24.96 -26.04 22.83
CA ASN A 28 -24.92 -27.46 22.50
C ASN A 28 -24.51 -27.65 21.02
N PRO A 29 -23.44 -28.42 20.72
CA PRO A 29 -22.99 -28.67 19.35
C PRO A 29 -24.09 -29.18 18.41
N ALA A 30 -25.06 -29.94 18.92
CA ALA A 30 -26.14 -30.50 18.10
C ALA A 30 -27.20 -29.46 17.68
N THR A 31 -27.22 -28.29 18.32
CA THR A 31 -28.21 -27.23 18.08
C THR A 31 -27.58 -25.93 17.59
N ARG A 32 -26.25 -25.89 17.44
CA ARG A 32 -25.57 -24.72 16.90
C ARG A 32 -25.93 -24.51 15.43
N THR A 33 -26.09 -23.25 15.08
CA THR A 33 -26.25 -22.81 13.69
C THR A 33 -24.92 -22.93 12.94
N TYR A 34 -25.00 -22.94 11.62
CA TYR A 34 -23.81 -22.95 10.77
C TYR A 34 -22.91 -21.73 11.03
N GLU A 35 -23.51 -20.56 11.25
CA GLU A 35 -22.82 -19.31 11.52
C GLU A 35 -22.06 -19.34 12.85
N GLU A 36 -22.63 -19.93 13.90
CA GLU A 36 -21.98 -20.09 15.20
C GLU A 36 -20.77 -21.03 15.10
N ASP A 37 -20.90 -22.16 14.40
CA ASP A 37 -19.79 -23.08 14.18
C ASP A 37 -18.68 -22.46 13.31
N ALA A 38 -19.04 -21.68 12.29
CA ALA A 38 -18.09 -20.94 11.47
C ALA A 38 -17.33 -19.90 12.30
N ARG A 39 -18.03 -19.18 13.19
CA ARG A 39 -17.41 -18.18 14.07
C ARG A 39 -16.46 -18.81 15.08
N ILE A 40 -16.81 -19.95 15.67
CA ILE A 40 -15.91 -20.70 16.58
C ILE A 40 -14.63 -21.11 15.84
N LYS A 41 -14.74 -21.59 14.59
CA LYS A 41 -13.57 -21.96 13.78
C LYS A 41 -12.69 -20.76 13.44
N GLU A 42 -13.29 -19.62 13.12
CA GLU A 42 -12.55 -18.36 12.90
C GLU A 42 -11.78 -17.93 14.16
N LEU A 43 -12.42 -17.97 15.33
CA LEU A 43 -11.79 -17.64 16.61
C LEU A 43 -10.64 -18.62 16.94
N ASP A 44 -10.83 -19.91 16.69
CA ASP A 44 -9.81 -20.94 16.87
C ASP A 44 -8.60 -20.71 15.96
N PHE A 45 -8.84 -20.34 14.70
CA PHE A 45 -7.82 -19.94 13.75
C PHE A 45 -7.04 -18.72 14.23
N LEU A 46 -7.72 -17.66 14.67
CA LEU A 46 -7.07 -16.43 15.15
C LEU A 46 -6.15 -16.74 16.34
N CYS A 47 -6.57 -17.61 17.26
CA CYS A 47 -5.73 -18.05 18.36
C CYS A 47 -4.44 -18.73 17.88
N LEU A 48 -4.57 -19.65 16.92
CA LEU A 48 -3.42 -20.37 16.33
C LEU A 48 -2.46 -19.41 15.62
N ALA A 49 -3.00 -18.45 14.88
CA ALA A 49 -2.23 -17.50 14.11
C ALA A 49 -1.45 -16.49 14.99
N HIS A 50 -2.01 -16.10 16.13
CA HIS A 50 -1.44 -15.04 16.97
C HIS A 50 -0.13 -15.42 17.67
N GLY A 51 0.16 -16.70 17.91
CA GLY A 51 1.24 -17.06 18.84
C GLY A 51 1.08 -16.34 20.20
N LEU A 52 2.01 -16.54 21.14
CA LEU A 52 2.06 -15.67 22.32
C LEU A 52 2.85 -14.40 21.97
N PRO A 53 2.50 -13.22 22.53
CA PRO A 53 3.24 -12.00 22.26
C PRO A 53 4.73 -12.18 22.58
N SER A 54 5.61 -11.80 21.66
CA SER A 54 7.03 -11.69 21.92
C SER A 54 7.33 -10.27 22.39
N ASP A 55 7.95 -10.13 23.54
CA ASP A 55 8.44 -8.82 24.00
C ASP A 55 9.60 -8.39 23.09
N LYS A 56 9.34 -7.45 22.18
CA LYS A 56 10.36 -6.78 21.38
C LYS A 56 10.42 -5.33 21.84
N ASN A 57 11.56 -4.95 22.42
CA ASN A 57 11.84 -3.58 22.86
C ASN A 57 10.85 -2.99 23.88
N ASN A 58 10.37 -3.78 24.86
CA ASN A 58 9.46 -3.35 25.93
C ASN A 58 8.09 -2.82 25.44
N VAL A 59 7.67 -3.23 24.24
CA VAL A 59 6.33 -2.96 23.71
C VAL A 59 5.67 -4.30 23.43
N LEU A 60 4.53 -4.54 24.09
CA LEU A 60 3.60 -5.60 23.70
C LEU A 60 2.94 -5.20 22.37
N GLU A 61 3.61 -5.45 21.26
CA GLU A 61 3.00 -5.29 19.95
C GLU A 61 2.05 -6.46 19.70
N TYR A 62 0.81 -6.14 19.30
CA TYR A 62 -0.14 -7.11 18.75
C TYR A 62 0.38 -7.57 17.38
N TYR A 63 1.35 -8.46 17.43
CA TYR A 63 1.94 -9.09 16.26
C TYR A 63 1.22 -10.43 16.07
N ILE A 64 0.82 -10.71 14.84
CA ILE A 64 0.38 -12.04 14.41
C ILE A 64 1.56 -12.60 13.61
N PRO A 65 2.53 -13.28 14.24
CA PRO A 65 3.65 -13.87 13.49
C PRO A 65 3.16 -14.76 12.34
N GLY A 66 1.99 -15.40 12.51
CA GLY A 66 1.37 -16.22 11.48
C GLY A 66 0.61 -15.46 10.39
N LEU A 67 0.37 -14.15 10.52
CA LEU A 67 -0.31 -13.31 9.52
C LEU A 67 0.52 -12.05 9.20
N GLU A 68 1.82 -12.23 9.02
CA GLU A 68 2.63 -11.20 8.39
C GLU A 68 2.03 -10.84 7.02
N PRO A 69 2.07 -9.56 6.62
CA PRO A 69 1.64 -9.18 5.28
C PRO A 69 2.38 -9.99 4.22
N VAL A 70 1.64 -10.62 3.32
CA VAL A 70 2.24 -11.28 2.16
C VAL A 70 2.63 -10.21 1.16
N ASP A 71 3.94 -10.03 0.98
CA ASP A 71 4.48 -9.25 -0.12
C ASP A 71 4.29 -10.02 -1.42
N ILE A 72 3.41 -9.52 -2.28
CA ILE A 72 3.08 -10.16 -3.57
C ILE A 72 4.22 -10.02 -4.57
N ALA A 73 5.22 -9.18 -4.28
CA ALA A 73 6.43 -9.04 -5.10
C ALA A 73 7.55 -10.00 -4.67
N ASP A 74 7.35 -10.81 -3.62
CA ASP A 74 8.31 -11.78 -3.11
C ASP A 74 7.78 -13.21 -3.27
N PRO A 75 8.30 -13.98 -4.25
CA PRO A 75 7.87 -15.34 -4.52
C PRO A 75 7.91 -16.29 -3.32
N THR A 76 8.76 -16.03 -2.33
CA THR A 76 8.89 -16.88 -1.14
C THR A 76 7.63 -16.83 -0.27
N ASN A 77 6.89 -15.72 -0.30
CA ASN A 77 5.69 -15.50 0.51
C ASN A 77 4.40 -15.97 -0.18
N HIS A 78 4.48 -16.51 -1.39
CA HIS A 78 3.31 -16.88 -2.19
C HIS A 78 2.74 -18.26 -1.84
N SER A 79 3.39 -18.99 -0.93
CA SER A 79 3.02 -20.35 -0.56
C SER A 79 2.18 -20.40 0.71
N ARG A 80 1.32 -21.43 0.82
CA ARG A 80 0.55 -21.68 2.04
C ARG A 80 1.50 -21.98 3.21
N PRO A 81 1.25 -21.45 4.42
CA PRO A 81 2.03 -21.81 5.58
C PRO A 81 1.91 -23.30 5.92
N THR A 82 2.98 -23.91 6.40
CA THR A 82 3.04 -25.35 6.72
C THR A 82 2.11 -25.77 7.86
N TRP A 83 1.68 -24.82 8.70
CA TRP A 83 0.75 -25.07 9.80
C TRP A 83 -0.72 -25.06 9.38
N CYS A 84 -1.05 -24.57 8.18
CA CYS A 84 -2.39 -24.69 7.59
C CYS A 84 -2.63 -26.14 7.15
N THR A 85 -3.27 -26.93 8.01
CA THR A 85 -3.44 -28.39 7.79
C THR A 85 -4.69 -28.78 7.00
N ASP A 86 -5.61 -27.83 6.77
CA ASP A 86 -6.87 -28.06 6.06
C ASP A 86 -7.28 -26.83 5.24
N ASN A 87 -8.24 -27.02 4.32
CA ASN A 87 -8.69 -25.99 3.38
C ASN A 87 -9.37 -24.81 4.08
N GLU A 88 -9.98 -25.02 5.24
CA GLU A 88 -10.68 -23.96 5.98
C GLU A 88 -9.66 -23.03 6.65
N ALA A 89 -8.64 -23.60 7.29
CA ALA A 89 -7.51 -22.85 7.85
C ALA A 89 -6.75 -22.08 6.76
N GLU A 90 -6.56 -22.69 5.58
CA GLU A 90 -5.95 -22.02 4.43
C GLU A 90 -6.81 -20.85 3.93
N PHE A 91 -8.12 -21.03 3.84
CA PHE A 91 -9.05 -19.95 3.49
C PHE A 91 -8.98 -18.79 4.50
N LEU A 92 -9.02 -19.10 5.80
CA LEU A 92 -8.92 -18.09 6.86
C LEU A 92 -7.58 -17.38 6.86
N TYR A 93 -6.46 -18.08 6.61
CA TYR A 93 -5.16 -17.47 6.40
C TYR A 93 -5.20 -16.40 5.32
N TRP A 94 -5.60 -16.75 4.10
CA TRP A 94 -5.65 -15.78 3.01
C TRP A 94 -6.67 -14.65 3.26
N ARG A 95 -7.78 -14.94 3.95
CA ARG A 95 -8.80 -13.95 4.32
C ARG A 95 -8.27 -12.90 5.29
N HIS A 96 -7.49 -13.29 6.30
CA HIS A 96 -7.03 -12.37 7.34
C HIS A 96 -5.63 -11.79 7.07
N THR A 97 -4.82 -12.43 6.24
CA THR A 97 -3.47 -11.95 5.86
C THR A 97 -3.55 -10.74 4.93
N ARG A 98 -2.87 -9.64 5.26
CA ARG A 98 -2.83 -8.46 4.37
C ARG A 98 -1.97 -8.77 3.14
N PHE A 99 -2.40 -8.29 1.97
CA PHE A 99 -1.55 -8.29 0.77
C PHE A 99 -0.91 -6.93 0.63
N ILE A 100 0.39 -6.91 0.39
CA ILE A 100 1.17 -5.71 0.22
C ILE A 100 2.02 -5.83 -1.05
N PHE A 101 2.23 -4.71 -1.74
CA PHE A 101 3.30 -4.55 -2.70
C PHE A 101 4.28 -3.54 -2.10
N ARG A 102 5.45 -4.02 -1.70
CA ARG A 102 6.49 -3.17 -1.11
C ARG A 102 7.36 -2.55 -2.18
N THR A 103 7.66 -1.27 -2.00
CA THR A 103 8.40 -0.43 -2.94
C THR A 103 9.65 0.20 -2.34
N ASP A 104 9.98 -0.10 -1.08
CA ASP A 104 11.10 0.54 -0.35
C ASP A 104 12.49 0.17 -0.87
N ASP A 105 12.58 -0.97 -1.55
CA ASP A 105 13.75 -1.57 -2.19
C ASP A 105 13.64 -1.56 -3.72
N LEU A 106 12.63 -0.87 -4.27
CA LEU A 106 12.41 -0.82 -5.71
C LEU A 106 13.51 -0.01 -6.39
N THR A 107 14.06 -0.57 -7.45
CA THR A 107 15.06 0.07 -8.31
C THR A 107 14.69 -0.18 -9.77
N ARG A 108 15.25 0.63 -10.67
CA ARG A 108 15.10 0.41 -12.12
C ARG A 108 15.52 -0.99 -12.56
N THR A 109 16.49 -1.60 -11.87
CA THR A 109 17.03 -2.92 -12.23
C THR A 109 16.21 -4.10 -11.70
N ASN A 110 15.40 -3.92 -10.65
CA ASN A 110 14.59 -4.99 -10.07
C ASN A 110 13.08 -4.86 -10.32
N LEU A 111 12.63 -3.72 -10.87
CA LEU A 111 11.22 -3.41 -11.12
C LEU A 111 10.52 -4.53 -11.91
N ASP A 112 11.10 -4.97 -13.03
CA ASP A 112 10.51 -6.03 -13.85
C ASP A 112 10.37 -7.35 -13.09
N ASN A 113 11.37 -7.72 -12.29
CA ASN A 113 11.35 -8.95 -11.51
C ASN A 113 10.22 -8.90 -10.46
N LYS A 114 10.05 -7.77 -9.77
CA LYS A 114 8.97 -7.57 -8.80
C LYS A 114 7.59 -7.59 -9.44
N ILE A 115 7.43 -6.95 -10.60
CA ILE A 115 6.16 -6.99 -11.34
C ILE A 115 5.84 -8.40 -11.84
N ASN A 116 6.83 -9.16 -12.33
CA ASN A 116 6.64 -10.54 -12.76
C ASN A 116 6.25 -11.47 -11.58
N ALA A 117 6.84 -11.26 -10.40
CA ALA A 117 6.44 -11.96 -9.18
C ALA A 117 4.99 -11.64 -8.80
N ALA A 118 4.61 -10.36 -8.80
CA ALA A 118 3.24 -9.92 -8.52
C ALA A 118 2.24 -10.47 -9.53
N GLN A 119 2.59 -10.50 -10.82
CA GLN A 119 1.77 -11.11 -11.86
C GLN A 119 1.52 -12.59 -11.56
N THR A 120 2.57 -13.33 -11.18
CA THR A 120 2.48 -14.75 -10.82
C THR A 120 1.53 -14.95 -9.64
N PHE A 121 1.65 -14.14 -8.59
CA PHE A 121 0.73 -14.19 -7.44
C PHE A 121 -0.71 -13.90 -7.85
N ILE A 122 -0.93 -12.84 -8.62
CA ILE A 122 -2.27 -12.43 -9.06
C ILE A 122 -2.92 -13.55 -9.90
N GLN A 123 -2.18 -14.14 -10.84
CA GLN A 123 -2.70 -15.18 -11.71
C GLN A 123 -2.99 -16.48 -10.94
N ASN A 124 -2.05 -16.93 -10.11
CA ASN A 124 -2.14 -18.24 -9.47
C ASN A 124 -3.04 -18.24 -8.22
N ASN A 125 -3.12 -17.12 -7.51
CA ASN A 125 -3.84 -17.05 -6.23
C ASN A 125 -5.12 -16.22 -6.33
N LEU A 126 -5.03 -15.02 -6.92
CA LEU A 126 -6.14 -14.06 -6.91
C LEU A 126 -7.15 -14.27 -8.03
N ARG A 127 -6.70 -14.76 -9.20
CA ARG A 127 -7.54 -15.04 -10.38
C ARG A 127 -7.79 -16.52 -10.62
N SER A 128 -7.15 -17.40 -9.87
CA SER A 128 -7.40 -18.84 -9.95
C SER A 128 -8.84 -19.18 -9.55
N THR A 129 -9.46 -20.10 -10.29
CA THR A 129 -10.83 -20.56 -10.03
C THR A 129 -10.92 -21.49 -8.82
N THR A 130 -9.82 -22.11 -8.43
CA THR A 130 -9.77 -23.10 -7.35
C THR A 130 -9.11 -22.58 -6.07
N HIS A 131 -8.35 -21.49 -6.14
CA HIS A 131 -7.61 -20.98 -4.99
C HIS A 131 -8.53 -20.31 -3.94
N PRO A 132 -8.30 -20.52 -2.62
CA PRO A 132 -9.10 -19.89 -1.56
C PRO A 132 -8.99 -18.36 -1.52
N ALA A 133 -7.84 -17.81 -1.93
CA ALA A 133 -7.58 -16.36 -1.99
C ALA A 133 -8.10 -15.67 -3.26
N ARG A 134 -9.02 -16.28 -4.02
CA ARG A 134 -9.52 -15.64 -5.26
C ARG A 134 -10.36 -14.40 -4.97
N LEU A 135 -10.18 -13.33 -5.75
CA LEU A 135 -10.73 -11.99 -5.48
C LEU A 135 -12.26 -11.95 -5.37
N PHE A 136 -12.96 -12.76 -6.15
CA PHE A 136 -14.43 -12.79 -6.18
C PHE A 136 -15.06 -13.49 -4.97
N TYR A 137 -14.31 -14.33 -4.26
CA TYR A 137 -14.82 -15.15 -3.16
C TYR A 137 -14.57 -14.53 -1.78
N MET A 138 -13.61 -13.61 -1.66
CA MET A 138 -13.32 -12.93 -0.39
C MET A 138 -14.17 -11.66 -0.24
N GLN A 139 -15.13 -11.70 0.69
CA GLN A 139 -15.93 -10.55 1.11
C GLN A 139 -15.53 -10.06 2.52
N PRO A 140 -15.34 -8.75 2.73
CA PRO A 140 -15.32 -7.69 1.71
C PRO A 140 -14.15 -7.85 0.73
N LYS A 141 -14.28 -7.27 -0.47
CA LYS A 141 -13.25 -7.37 -1.53
C LYS A 141 -11.86 -7.15 -0.95
N LYS A 142 -11.00 -8.15 -1.10
CA LYS A 142 -9.61 -8.09 -0.67
C LYS A 142 -8.89 -6.96 -1.42
N LYS A 143 -8.09 -6.19 -0.68
CA LYS A 143 -7.26 -5.12 -1.22
C LYS A 143 -5.79 -5.46 -1.08
N ILE A 144 -5.02 -5.07 -2.10
CA ILE A 144 -3.57 -5.03 -2.07
C ILE A 144 -3.17 -3.63 -1.60
N ILE A 145 -2.43 -3.56 -0.51
CA ILE A 145 -1.84 -2.32 -0.01
C ILE A 145 -0.64 -2.01 -0.89
N PHE A 146 -0.68 -0.88 -1.59
CA PHE A 146 0.46 -0.40 -2.36
C PHE A 146 1.12 0.74 -1.58
N GLU A 147 2.34 0.51 -1.11
CA GLU A 147 3.10 1.55 -0.42
C GLU A 147 3.75 2.48 -1.44
N ILE A 148 3.61 3.79 -1.23
CA ILE A 148 4.20 4.83 -2.06
C ILE A 148 5.09 5.66 -1.16
N TYR A 149 6.40 5.62 -1.42
CA TYR A 149 7.36 6.37 -0.62
C TYR A 149 7.49 7.80 -1.12
N LEU A 150 7.38 8.74 -0.17
CA LEU A 150 7.82 10.11 -0.33
C LEU A 150 9.16 10.25 0.38
N LYS A 151 10.22 10.29 -0.42
CA LYS A 151 11.58 10.47 0.06
C LYS A 151 11.83 11.93 0.36
N ILE A 152 12.61 12.18 1.39
CA ILE A 152 13.13 13.51 1.68
C ILE A 152 14.54 13.35 2.26
N ASP A 153 15.48 14.07 1.68
CA ASP A 153 16.75 14.33 2.35
C ASP A 153 16.50 15.37 3.45
N LEU A 154 16.78 15.03 4.71
CA LEU A 154 16.60 15.93 5.84
C LEU A 154 17.78 16.89 6.03
N SER A 155 18.70 16.95 5.06
CA SER A 155 19.77 17.95 4.98
C SER A 155 19.26 19.33 4.48
N VAL A 156 20.16 20.31 4.38
CA VAL A 156 19.83 21.69 4.01
C VAL A 156 19.22 21.74 2.60
N GLY A 157 18.02 22.29 2.47
CA GLY A 157 17.36 22.48 1.17
C GLY A 157 16.66 21.25 0.60
N GLY A 158 16.58 20.16 1.36
CA GLY A 158 15.87 18.95 0.94
C GLY A 158 14.39 19.18 0.65
N ALA A 159 13.89 18.55 -0.42
CA ALA A 159 12.49 18.58 -0.81
C ALA A 159 11.92 17.15 -0.82
N ALA A 160 10.63 17.04 -0.53
CA ALA A 160 9.94 15.77 -0.62
C ALA A 160 9.69 15.41 -2.09
N GLU A 161 10.02 14.17 -2.46
CA GLU A 161 9.89 13.67 -3.82
C GLU A 161 9.29 12.26 -3.79
N ILE A 162 8.60 11.91 -4.86
CA ILE A 162 8.08 10.56 -5.10
C ILE A 162 8.93 9.94 -6.20
N ASP A 163 9.41 8.71 -6.00
CA ASP A 163 10.20 8.06 -7.05
C ASP A 163 9.33 7.70 -8.25
N ASP A 164 9.91 7.84 -9.44
CA ASP A 164 9.26 7.46 -10.67
C ASP A 164 9.05 5.94 -10.76
N GLU A 165 9.97 5.13 -10.21
CA GLU A 165 9.81 3.67 -10.13
C GLU A 165 8.59 3.26 -9.30
N ASN A 166 8.31 3.98 -8.20
CA ASN A 166 7.13 3.73 -7.36
C ASN A 166 5.84 3.89 -8.19
N LEU A 167 5.77 4.95 -8.99
CA LEU A 167 4.63 5.26 -9.85
C LEU A 167 4.53 4.29 -11.03
N GLU A 168 5.65 3.95 -11.67
CA GLU A 168 5.67 2.96 -12.74
C GLU A 168 5.19 1.59 -12.26
N ALA A 169 5.64 1.15 -11.08
CA ALA A 169 5.16 -0.07 -10.46
C ALA A 169 3.65 -0.02 -10.17
N LEU A 170 3.12 1.13 -9.71
CA LEU A 170 1.70 1.31 -9.48
C LEU A 170 0.89 1.14 -10.77
N TRP A 171 1.31 1.78 -11.88
CA TRP A 171 0.62 1.69 -13.16
C TRP A 171 0.63 0.28 -13.73
N ARG A 172 1.78 -0.42 -13.60
CA ARG A 172 1.89 -1.82 -14.03
C ARG A 172 1.07 -2.76 -13.16
N LEU A 173 1.03 -2.54 -11.84
CA LEU A 173 0.15 -3.31 -10.97
C LEU A 173 -1.33 -3.06 -11.32
N LEU A 174 -1.70 -1.83 -11.68
CA LEU A 174 -3.04 -1.50 -12.13
C LEU A 174 -3.40 -2.23 -13.44
N GLU A 175 -2.46 -2.35 -14.39
CA GLU A 175 -2.62 -3.19 -15.59
C GLU A 175 -2.89 -4.65 -15.22
N LEU A 176 -2.09 -5.21 -14.30
CA LEU A 176 -2.28 -6.59 -13.83
C LEU A 176 -3.65 -6.80 -13.20
N LEU A 177 -4.20 -5.77 -12.55
CA LEU A 177 -5.54 -5.75 -11.96
C LEU A 177 -6.64 -5.32 -12.94
N ASN A 178 -6.33 -5.20 -14.24
CA ASN A 178 -7.29 -4.81 -15.27
C ASN A 178 -8.00 -3.47 -14.94
N GLY A 179 -7.24 -2.49 -14.42
CA GLY A 179 -7.77 -1.15 -14.11
C GLY A 179 -8.65 -1.07 -12.86
N GLU A 180 -8.84 -2.17 -12.13
CA GLU A 180 -9.76 -2.22 -11.00
C GLU A 180 -9.15 -1.61 -9.72
N MET A 181 -9.17 -0.28 -9.64
CA MET A 181 -8.69 0.47 -8.46
C MET A 181 -9.36 0.08 -7.14
N GLY A 182 -10.55 -0.54 -7.17
CA GLY A 182 -11.22 -1.07 -5.98
C GLY A 182 -10.44 -2.17 -5.25
N HIS A 183 -9.49 -2.81 -5.93
CA HIS A 183 -8.58 -3.82 -5.37
C HIS A 183 -7.27 -3.24 -4.83
N LEU A 184 -7.06 -1.93 -4.95
CA LEU A 184 -5.88 -1.24 -4.43
C LEU A 184 -6.22 -0.37 -3.23
N GLN A 185 -5.31 -0.37 -2.26
CA GLN A 185 -5.30 0.60 -1.16
C GLN A 185 -3.95 1.31 -1.19
N LEU A 186 -3.95 2.60 -1.52
CA LEU A 186 -2.73 3.39 -1.54
C LEU A 186 -2.37 3.80 -0.11
N LYS A 187 -1.10 3.62 0.25
CA LYS A 187 -0.53 4.06 1.53
C LYS A 187 0.71 4.88 1.27
N PHE A 188 0.68 6.15 1.65
CA PHE A 188 1.81 7.05 1.50
C PHE A 188 2.72 6.99 2.73
N ILE A 189 4.02 6.85 2.52
CA ILE A 189 5.02 6.70 3.58
C ILE A 189 6.11 7.75 3.40
N TRP A 190 6.36 8.57 4.42
CA TRP A 190 7.57 9.38 4.52
C TRP A 190 8.78 8.46 4.71
N LYS A 191 9.82 8.65 3.89
CA LYS A 191 11.14 8.01 4.04
C LYS A 191 12.20 9.09 4.26
N ASN A 192 12.92 8.98 5.37
CA ASN A 192 14.17 9.72 5.57
C ASN A 192 15.24 9.13 4.64
N ASP A 193 15.71 9.93 3.68
CA ASP A 193 16.62 9.48 2.62
C ASP A 193 18.05 10.00 2.78
N MET A 194 18.43 10.51 3.97
CA MET A 194 19.83 10.87 4.25
C MET A 194 20.80 9.69 4.04
N ASN A 195 20.33 8.46 4.20
CA ASN A 195 21.00 7.24 3.76
C ASN A 195 20.03 6.42 2.89
N PRO A 196 20.13 6.49 1.55
CA PRO A 196 19.19 5.81 0.65
C PRO A 196 19.14 4.29 0.82
N ASN A 197 20.23 3.70 1.33
CA ASN A 197 20.36 2.26 1.56
C ASN A 197 19.73 1.79 2.89
N ASP A 198 19.29 2.71 3.76
CA ASP A 198 18.65 2.35 5.03
C ASP A 198 17.17 2.00 4.81
N VAL A 199 16.88 0.70 4.86
CA VAL A 199 15.53 0.14 4.72
C VAL A 199 14.85 -0.13 6.07
N SER A 200 15.43 0.31 7.19
CA SER A 200 14.89 0.06 8.53
C SER A 200 13.51 0.69 8.72
N ALA A 201 12.71 0.11 9.63
CA ALA A 201 11.42 0.70 9.98
C ALA A 201 11.57 2.07 10.67
N ALA A 202 12.74 2.35 11.26
CA ALA A 202 13.02 3.60 11.96
C ALA A 202 12.98 4.81 11.02
N THR A 203 13.35 4.65 9.74
CA THR A 203 13.38 5.71 8.72
C THR A 203 12.04 5.92 8.01
N LYS A 204 10.98 5.22 8.41
CA LYS A 204 9.68 5.22 7.72
C LYS A 204 8.53 5.66 8.61
N ARG A 205 7.65 6.54 8.14
CA ARG A 205 6.43 6.97 8.86
C ARG A 205 5.26 7.13 7.90
N GLU A 206 4.06 6.70 8.28
CA GLU A 206 2.88 6.94 7.44
C GLU A 206 2.58 8.45 7.34
N VAL A 207 2.28 8.92 6.12
CA VAL A 207 1.82 10.29 5.88
C VAL A 207 0.39 10.42 6.42
N GLY A 208 0.18 11.26 7.44
CA GLY A 208 -1.14 11.49 8.03
C GLY A 208 -1.75 10.22 8.63
N ALA A 209 -1.01 9.60 9.57
CA ALA A 209 -1.47 8.41 10.29
C ALA A 209 -2.84 8.65 10.95
N ASN A 210 -3.73 7.66 10.86
CA ASN A 210 -5.10 7.72 11.35
C ASN A 210 -5.93 8.91 10.79
N ASN A 211 -5.51 9.48 9.65
CA ASN A 211 -6.12 10.67 9.06
C ASN A 211 -6.24 11.85 10.05
N SER A 212 -5.22 11.99 10.89
CA SER A 212 -5.15 12.99 11.94
C SER A 212 -3.85 13.79 11.86
N GLY A 213 -3.86 14.99 12.46
CA GLY A 213 -2.70 15.86 12.51
C GLY A 213 -2.40 16.59 11.21
N PRO A 214 -1.27 17.29 11.16
CA PRO A 214 -1.02 18.36 10.18
C PRO A 214 -0.67 17.83 8.77
N PHE A 215 -0.35 16.54 8.64
CA PHE A 215 -0.10 15.88 7.36
C PHE A 215 -1.38 15.34 6.66
N THR A 216 -2.56 15.49 7.26
CA THR A 216 -3.82 14.97 6.69
C THR A 216 -4.15 15.59 5.35
N ALA A 217 -4.04 16.92 5.23
CA ALA A 217 -4.28 17.62 3.96
C ALA A 217 -3.29 17.19 2.87
N ILE A 218 -2.02 16.98 3.23
CA ILE A 218 -1.00 16.45 2.32
C ILE A 218 -1.40 15.05 1.83
N LYS A 219 -1.77 14.14 2.73
CA LYS A 219 -2.23 12.78 2.37
C LYS A 219 -3.40 12.82 1.39
N GLN A 220 -4.39 13.68 1.64
CA GLN A 220 -5.56 13.84 0.78
C GLN A 220 -5.19 14.35 -0.61
N ASN A 221 -4.28 15.32 -0.71
CA ASN A 221 -3.81 15.83 -2.00
C ASN A 221 -3.05 14.78 -2.79
N LEU A 222 -2.13 14.06 -2.14
CA LEU A 222 -1.39 12.96 -2.76
C LEU A 222 -2.35 11.90 -3.31
N LEU A 223 -3.34 11.51 -2.52
CA LEU A 223 -4.38 10.58 -2.94
C LEU A 223 -5.16 11.11 -4.16
N ALA A 224 -5.59 12.37 -4.13
CA ALA A 224 -6.33 12.97 -5.23
C ALA A 224 -5.51 13.03 -6.54
N ILE A 225 -4.24 13.43 -6.47
CA ILE A 225 -3.31 13.50 -7.60
C ILE A 225 -3.12 12.11 -8.22
N VAL A 226 -2.76 11.11 -7.41
CA VAL A 226 -2.50 9.75 -7.90
C VAL A 226 -3.77 9.10 -8.45
N LEU A 227 -4.91 9.29 -7.80
CA LEU A 227 -6.20 8.76 -8.29
C LEU A 227 -6.65 9.41 -9.59
N ALA A 228 -6.41 10.72 -9.78
CA ALA A 228 -6.73 11.40 -11.03
C ALA A 228 -5.91 10.82 -12.19
N ALA A 229 -4.59 10.66 -12.00
CA ALA A 229 -3.72 10.02 -12.99
C ALA A 229 -4.13 8.57 -13.28
N ALA A 230 -4.41 7.77 -12.24
CA ALA A 230 -4.84 6.38 -12.38
C ALA A 230 -6.12 6.24 -13.22
N ARG A 231 -7.08 7.17 -13.04
CA ARG A 231 -8.32 7.20 -13.83
C ARG A 231 -8.04 7.46 -15.30
N HIS A 232 -7.26 8.50 -15.62
CA HIS A 232 -6.88 8.80 -17.00
C HIS A 232 -6.18 7.59 -17.64
N TYR A 233 -5.25 6.96 -16.93
CA TYR A 233 -4.52 5.78 -17.41
C TYR A 233 -5.45 4.58 -17.68
N THR A 234 -6.39 4.34 -16.77
CA THR A 234 -7.37 3.27 -16.88
C THR A 234 -8.33 3.50 -18.05
N THR A 235 -8.72 4.76 -18.31
CA THR A 235 -9.57 5.10 -19.46
C THR A 235 -8.93 4.71 -20.79
N CYS A 236 -7.63 4.95 -21.00
CA CYS A 236 -7.00 4.51 -22.25
C CYS A 236 -6.79 2.99 -22.31
N MET A 237 -6.54 2.33 -21.17
CA MET A 237 -6.44 0.87 -21.09
C MET A 237 -7.72 0.16 -21.57
N HIS A 238 -8.88 0.63 -21.13
CA HIS A 238 -10.17 -0.01 -21.41
C HIS A 238 -11.00 0.67 -22.49
N ALA A 239 -10.43 1.65 -23.20
CA ALA A 239 -11.12 2.25 -24.34
C ALA A 239 -11.51 1.14 -25.34
N PRO A 240 -12.79 1.07 -25.79
CA PRO A 240 -13.21 0.10 -26.78
C PRO A 240 -12.35 0.14 -28.04
N ALA A 241 -12.15 -1.00 -28.70
CA ALA A 241 -11.37 -1.09 -29.94
C ALA A 241 -11.94 -0.23 -31.08
N THR A 242 -13.21 0.20 -30.99
CA THR A 242 -13.87 1.11 -31.93
C THR A 242 -13.45 2.58 -31.74
N VAL A 243 -12.86 2.95 -30.60
CA VAL A 243 -12.35 4.30 -30.37
C VAL A 243 -11.10 4.51 -31.22
N ASN A 244 -11.11 5.56 -32.05
CA ASN A 244 -9.96 5.90 -32.88
C ASN A 244 -8.68 6.08 -32.01
N PRO A 245 -7.53 5.50 -32.40
CA PRO A 245 -6.27 5.64 -31.67
C PRO A 245 -5.89 7.09 -31.32
N ILE A 246 -6.11 8.05 -32.22
CA ILE A 246 -5.84 9.48 -31.96
C ILE A 246 -6.64 9.94 -30.74
N THR A 247 -7.93 9.61 -30.68
CA THR A 247 -8.81 9.98 -29.56
C THR A 247 -8.45 9.22 -28.29
N ARG A 248 -8.17 7.91 -28.39
CA ARG A 248 -7.78 7.06 -27.26
C ARG A 248 -6.51 7.56 -26.57
N TRP A 249 -5.54 8.05 -27.34
CA TRP A 249 -4.21 8.39 -26.86
C TRP A 249 -3.90 9.90 -26.82
N ALA A 250 -4.85 10.76 -27.17
CA ALA A 250 -4.65 12.21 -27.36
C ALA A 250 -3.94 12.91 -26.19
N ARG A 251 -4.13 12.42 -24.96
CA ARG A 251 -3.51 13.00 -23.75
C ARG A 251 -2.03 12.63 -23.60
N TYR A 252 -1.60 11.51 -24.17
CA TYR A 252 -0.28 10.89 -23.92
C TYR A 252 0.64 10.93 -25.14
N LEU A 253 0.07 10.92 -26.34
CA LEU A 253 0.79 10.74 -27.59
C LEU A 253 0.41 11.80 -28.60
N SER A 254 1.37 12.13 -29.47
CA SER A 254 1.06 12.89 -30.69
C SER A 254 0.14 12.07 -31.61
N PRO A 255 -0.69 12.71 -32.44
CA PRO A 255 -1.53 11.99 -33.41
C PRO A 255 -0.72 11.06 -34.32
N MET A 256 0.47 11.48 -34.75
CA MET A 256 1.36 10.69 -35.60
C MET A 256 1.79 9.39 -34.92
N THR A 257 2.24 9.46 -33.66
CA THR A 257 2.66 8.29 -32.87
C THR A 257 1.48 7.39 -32.52
N ALA A 258 0.30 7.97 -32.25
CA ALA A 258 -0.90 7.22 -31.91
C ALA A 258 -1.39 6.32 -33.06
N THR A 259 -1.21 6.75 -34.32
CA THR A 259 -1.63 6.00 -35.52
C THR A 259 -0.52 5.17 -36.17
N ASP A 260 0.71 5.30 -35.71
CA ASP A 260 1.85 4.56 -36.27
C ASP A 260 1.64 3.04 -36.07
N PRO A 261 1.57 2.25 -37.15
CA PRO A 261 1.41 0.79 -37.07
C PRO A 261 2.62 0.08 -36.49
N ALA A 262 3.82 0.70 -36.50
CA ALA A 262 5.01 0.15 -35.85
C ALA A 262 5.00 0.31 -34.33
N THR A 263 4.18 1.24 -33.81
CA THR A 263 4.04 1.48 -32.38
C THR A 263 2.98 0.54 -31.80
N THR A 264 3.41 -0.54 -31.16
CA THR A 264 2.53 -1.53 -30.52
C THR A 264 1.78 -0.93 -29.32
N ASP A 265 0.66 -1.53 -28.93
CA ASP A 265 -0.06 -1.10 -27.72
C ASP A 265 0.81 -1.16 -26.46
N ALA A 266 1.75 -2.11 -26.36
CA ALA A 266 2.71 -2.17 -25.26
C ALA A 266 3.60 -0.91 -25.20
N HIS A 267 4.06 -0.41 -26.35
CA HIS A 267 4.81 0.84 -26.42
C HIS A 267 3.92 2.05 -26.10
N ARG A 268 2.67 2.09 -26.60
CA ARG A 268 1.73 3.17 -26.27
C ARG A 268 1.41 3.23 -24.78
N PHE A 269 1.24 2.09 -24.13
CA PHE A 269 1.09 2.01 -22.68
C PHE A 269 2.33 2.48 -21.94
N ALA A 270 3.54 2.18 -22.43
CA ALA A 270 4.77 2.72 -21.85
C ALA A 270 4.77 4.26 -21.86
N PHE A 271 4.44 4.90 -22.98
CA PHE A 271 4.32 6.35 -23.05
C PHE A 271 3.23 6.93 -22.14
N ALA A 272 2.09 6.25 -22.03
CA ALA A 272 1.03 6.66 -21.10
C ALA A 272 1.47 6.55 -19.63
N ARG A 273 2.28 5.54 -19.28
CA ARG A 273 2.91 5.43 -17.94
C ARG A 273 3.90 6.57 -17.72
N ASP A 274 4.82 6.81 -18.64
CA ASP A 274 5.82 7.87 -18.54
C ASP A 274 5.16 9.24 -18.35
N TRP A 275 4.12 9.53 -19.14
CA TRP A 275 3.34 10.75 -18.99
C TRP A 275 2.69 10.83 -17.61
N SER A 276 2.02 9.76 -17.16
CA SER A 276 1.30 9.74 -15.88
C SER A 276 2.25 9.91 -14.70
N THR A 277 3.40 9.24 -14.74
CA THR A 277 4.48 9.38 -13.77
C THR A 277 4.97 10.82 -13.72
N LEU A 278 5.36 11.40 -14.86
CA LEU A 278 5.85 12.78 -14.94
C LEU A 278 4.83 13.80 -14.40
N ARG A 279 3.54 13.61 -14.69
CA ARG A 279 2.48 14.50 -14.19
C ARG A 279 2.28 14.38 -12.70
N VAL A 280 2.27 13.16 -12.15
CA VAL A 280 2.16 12.96 -10.69
C VAL A 280 3.38 13.54 -9.98
N SER A 281 4.59 13.14 -10.37
CA SER A 281 5.84 13.64 -9.76
C SER A 281 5.91 15.17 -9.83
N GLY A 282 5.61 15.76 -10.99
CA GLY A 282 5.59 17.21 -11.15
C GLY A 282 4.52 17.96 -10.33
N GLN A 283 3.36 17.35 -10.04
CA GLN A 283 2.36 17.95 -9.15
C GLN A 283 2.74 17.82 -7.68
N VAL A 284 3.28 16.66 -7.29
CA VAL A 284 3.80 16.45 -5.93
C VAL A 284 4.92 17.44 -5.63
N SER A 285 5.91 17.59 -6.52
CA SER A 285 7.00 18.56 -6.32
C SER A 285 6.50 20.01 -6.21
N ARG A 286 5.39 20.34 -6.89
CA ARG A 286 4.75 21.66 -6.80
C ARG A 286 4.11 21.94 -5.44
N MET A 287 3.66 20.92 -4.71
CA MET A 287 3.12 21.06 -3.35
C MET A 287 4.12 21.74 -2.40
N TRP A 288 5.42 21.58 -2.66
CA TRP A 288 6.50 22.08 -1.82
C TRP A 288 7.13 23.36 -2.37
N THR A 289 6.60 24.01 -3.40
CA THR A 289 7.31 25.12 -4.08
C THR A 289 7.68 26.31 -3.19
N THR A 290 6.87 26.62 -2.18
CA THR A 290 7.13 27.76 -1.30
C THR A 290 8.09 27.38 -0.16
N ARG A 291 8.98 28.32 0.21
CA ARG A 291 9.91 28.17 1.35
C ARG A 291 9.20 27.78 2.66
N ASN A 292 8.02 28.35 2.92
CA ASN A 292 7.25 28.06 4.13
C ASN A 292 6.80 26.58 4.17
N LYS A 293 6.21 26.07 3.08
CA LYS A 293 5.79 24.65 2.99
C LYS A 293 6.96 23.67 3.12
N ARG A 294 8.12 23.96 2.49
CA ARG A 294 9.33 23.15 2.66
C ARG A 294 9.81 23.16 4.11
N GLY A 295 9.91 24.36 4.71
CA GLY A 295 10.32 24.53 6.09
C GLY A 295 9.41 23.78 7.07
N PHE A 296 8.09 23.84 6.88
CA PHE A 296 7.11 23.08 7.66
C PHE A 296 7.35 21.57 7.59
N VAL A 297 7.46 21.02 6.37
CA VAL A 297 7.65 19.58 6.15
C VAL A 297 8.98 19.13 6.75
N LEU A 298 10.08 19.83 6.44
CA LEU A 298 11.42 19.52 6.95
C LEU A 298 11.45 19.55 8.49
N TRP A 299 10.97 20.64 9.10
CA TRP A 299 10.93 20.79 10.56
C TRP A 299 10.13 19.67 11.23
N SER A 300 8.94 19.39 10.71
CA SER A 300 8.04 18.36 11.25
C SER A 300 8.65 16.96 11.12
N LEU A 301 9.29 16.65 10.00
CA LEU A 301 9.91 15.35 9.76
C LEU A 301 11.21 15.16 10.56
N CYS A 302 12.05 16.19 10.71
CA CYS A 302 13.19 16.15 11.64
C CYS A 302 12.73 15.76 13.05
N GLY A 303 11.65 16.36 13.56
CA GLY A 303 11.04 15.98 14.83
C GLY A 303 10.54 14.54 14.86
N MET A 304 9.81 14.09 13.82
CA MET A 304 9.27 12.72 13.75
C MET A 304 10.35 11.63 13.66
N PHE A 305 11.49 11.94 13.04
CA PHE A 305 12.63 11.02 12.90
C PHE A 305 13.70 11.21 13.97
N ASN A 306 13.50 12.16 14.91
CA ASN A 306 14.47 12.51 15.95
C ASN A 306 15.86 12.88 15.37
N VAL A 307 15.86 13.68 14.31
CA VAL A 307 17.04 14.18 13.62
C VAL A 307 17.18 15.69 13.90
N PRO A 308 18.40 16.22 14.11
CA PRO A 308 18.60 17.66 14.28
C PRO A 308 18.13 18.45 13.05
N ILE A 309 17.51 19.61 13.28
CA ILE A 309 17.20 20.53 12.20
C ILE A 309 18.51 21.12 11.63
N PRO A 310 18.71 21.14 10.29
CA PRO A 310 19.89 21.74 9.70
C PRO A 310 20.03 23.22 10.04
N ARG A 311 21.18 23.63 10.58
CA ARG A 311 21.40 25.00 11.08
C ARG A 311 21.31 26.08 9.99
N ASP A 312 21.69 25.74 8.76
CA ASP A 312 21.72 26.66 7.63
C ASP A 312 20.41 26.66 6.82
N ASP A 313 19.42 25.85 7.20
CA ASP A 313 18.12 25.87 6.53
C ASP A 313 17.25 27.00 7.08
N GLY A 314 17.41 28.19 6.50
CA GLY A 314 16.61 29.34 6.89
C GLY A 314 15.10 29.16 6.66
N GLY A 315 14.65 28.16 5.89
CA GLY A 315 13.23 27.81 5.75
C GLY A 315 12.70 27.06 6.98
N ALA A 316 13.38 26.00 7.40
CA ALA A 316 13.06 25.24 8.61
C ALA A 316 13.20 26.11 9.86
N ALA A 317 14.27 26.92 9.95
CA ALA A 317 14.44 27.87 11.03
C ALA A 317 13.25 28.83 11.10
N THR A 318 12.91 29.54 10.01
CA THR A 318 11.78 30.49 9.96
C THR A 318 10.46 29.84 10.36
N TYR A 319 10.20 28.60 9.94
CA TYR A 319 9.00 27.87 10.35
C TYR A 319 8.99 27.58 11.86
N GLY A 320 10.12 27.17 12.45
CA GLY A 320 10.23 26.98 13.89
C GLY A 320 9.86 28.22 14.71
N TRP A 321 9.98 29.43 14.14
CA TRP A 321 9.55 30.70 14.77
C TRP A 321 8.08 31.07 14.48
N TRP A 322 7.49 30.58 13.37
CA TRP A 322 6.13 30.90 12.91
C TRP A 322 5.25 29.63 12.90
N MET A 323 4.50 29.41 13.99
CA MET A 323 3.85 28.13 14.33
C MET A 323 2.50 27.83 13.63
N GLU A 324 2.24 28.33 12.42
CA GLU A 324 0.98 28.02 11.72
C GLU A 324 1.19 27.03 10.58
N THR A 325 0.33 26.00 10.51
CA THR A 325 0.39 24.99 9.44
C THR A 325 0.04 25.65 8.10
N PRO A 326 0.94 25.64 7.10
CA PRO A 326 0.66 26.28 5.83
C PRO A 326 -0.46 25.55 5.08
N THR A 327 -1.22 26.28 4.26
CA THR A 327 -2.27 25.69 3.44
C THR A 327 -1.68 24.89 2.27
N PHE A 328 -2.18 23.68 2.06
CA PHE A 328 -1.86 22.84 0.90
C PHE A 328 -3.10 22.72 0.00
N PRO A 329 -3.42 23.73 -0.83
CA PRO A 329 -4.54 23.62 -1.76
C PRO A 329 -4.29 22.48 -2.75
N LEU A 330 -5.36 21.76 -3.10
CA LEU A 330 -5.31 20.76 -4.16
C LEU A 330 -5.17 21.47 -5.52
N ASP A 331 -4.11 21.14 -6.26
CA ASP A 331 -3.92 21.53 -7.64
C ASP A 331 -3.71 20.27 -8.48
N LEU A 332 -4.67 19.96 -9.34
CA LEU A 332 -4.58 18.83 -10.27
C LEU A 332 -3.91 19.24 -11.60
N GLY A 333 -3.90 20.53 -11.95
CA GLY A 333 -3.45 21.03 -13.26
C GLY A 333 -3.94 20.16 -14.42
N ASP A 334 -3.02 19.63 -15.23
CA ASP A 334 -3.32 18.78 -16.40
C ASP A 334 -3.96 17.42 -16.06
N LEU A 335 -4.09 17.06 -14.78
CA LEU A 335 -4.81 15.87 -14.31
C LEU A 335 -6.31 16.14 -14.04
N ALA A 336 -6.75 17.40 -14.08
CA ALA A 336 -8.15 17.79 -13.86
C ALA A 336 -9.10 17.26 -14.94
#